data_AF-A0ABD7C249-F1
#
_entry.id   AF-A0ABD7C249-F1
#
_cell.length_a   1.000
_cell.length_b   1.000
_cell.length_c   1.000
_cell.angle_alpha   90.00
_cell.angle_beta   90.00
_cell.angle_gamma   90.00
#
_symmetry.space_group_name_H-M   'P 1'
#
loop_
_entity.id
_entity.type
_entity.pdbx_description
1 polymer ?
#
loop_
_entity_poly.entity_id
_entity_poly.type
_entity_poly.pdbx_seq_one_letter_code
_entity_poly.pdbx_strand_id
1 'polypeptide(L)'
;MRLPFCLIAALLVPCAALAAPPQVVTDDIGRFWATYDAVRTEPDVERQVALVQERYIDPGSPGLHALMQVRNYTAREYATAMRTWPRFWTSVRPLTANAQQASATLERDLAAFRELYPALRPANITYAVGVLRTGGTTLGDKVLIGAEMALGDERVDVSELPEPMRSRLRIFYDSRPGANNAQNNLHEYVHTQQRETTGSLAQYAVREGVAEYVAERLSGRRPALSFYDYGATHEAEIRARFIAEMNGENLDNWLYNSARNPFGVSDVGYYAGYRIAQGYMRQQADEKAAIARMIELDYADPEAVRAFIDASGWLRQR
;
A
#
# COMPACT_ATOMS: atom_id res chain seq x y z
N MET A 1 -60.01 16.78 40.59
CA MET A 1 -59.29 15.67 39.94
C MET A 1 -58.01 16.21 39.32
N ARG A 2 -56.85 15.92 39.93
CA ARG A 2 -55.53 16.26 39.38
C ARG A 2 -54.97 14.98 38.77
N LEU A 3 -54.79 14.93 37.44
CA LEU A 3 -54.02 13.87 36.78
C LEU A 3 -52.53 14.22 36.85
N PRO A 4 -51.63 13.27 37.17
CA PRO A 4 -50.20 13.49 37.05
C PRO A 4 -49.75 13.24 35.61
N PHE A 5 -48.96 14.16 35.07
CA PHE A 5 -48.30 14.03 33.78
C PHE A 5 -47.01 13.23 33.99
N CYS A 6 -46.97 11.96 33.55
CA CYS A 6 -45.74 11.17 33.52
C CYS A 6 -44.90 11.61 32.32
N LEU A 7 -43.75 12.25 32.58
CA LEU A 7 -42.69 12.43 31.58
C LEU A 7 -42.00 11.07 31.37
N ILE A 8 -42.16 10.50 30.17
CA ILE A 8 -41.32 9.38 29.70
C ILE A 8 -40.11 10.01 29.01
N ALA A 9 -38.95 9.97 29.67
CA ALA A 9 -37.68 10.30 29.04
C ALA A 9 -37.26 9.12 28.14
N ALA A 10 -37.42 9.28 26.83
CA ALA A 10 -36.90 8.34 25.85
C ALA A 10 -35.37 8.49 25.76
N LEU A 11 -34.64 7.56 26.38
CA LEU A 11 -33.20 7.39 26.16
C LEU A 11 -32.97 6.93 24.72
N LEU A 12 -32.62 7.87 23.84
CA LEU A 12 -32.06 7.58 22.53
C LEU A 12 -30.65 7.05 22.72
N VAL A 13 -30.51 5.72 22.81
CA VAL A 13 -29.21 5.06 22.67
C VAL A 13 -28.78 5.24 21.21
N PRO A 14 -27.61 5.84 20.91
CA PRO A 14 -27.10 5.88 19.56
C PRO A 14 -26.82 4.45 19.11
N CYS A 15 -27.59 3.97 18.14
CA CYS A 15 -27.28 2.72 17.46
C CYS A 15 -26.03 3.00 16.60
N ALA A 16 -24.85 2.78 17.16
CA ALA A 16 -23.64 2.70 16.35
C ALA A 16 -23.84 1.52 15.39
N ALA A 17 -24.04 1.82 14.10
CA ALA A 17 -24.05 0.79 13.08
C ALA A 17 -22.73 0.04 13.18
N LEU A 18 -22.78 -1.25 13.53
CA LEU A 18 -21.62 -2.13 13.49
C LEU A 18 -21.08 -2.10 12.07
N ALA A 19 -19.92 -1.48 11.87
CA ALA A 19 -19.23 -1.49 10.60
C ALA A 19 -19.00 -2.95 10.18
N ALA A 20 -19.37 -3.29 8.94
CA ALA A 20 -19.12 -4.62 8.40
C ALA A 20 -17.62 -4.95 8.51
N PRO A 21 -17.27 -6.24 8.73
CA PRO A 21 -15.87 -6.64 8.75
C PRO A 21 -15.21 -6.29 7.41
N PRO A 22 -13.92 -5.93 7.42
CA PRO A 22 -13.15 -5.62 6.22
C PRO A 22 -13.20 -6.82 5.27
N GLN A 23 -13.69 -6.60 4.06
CA GLN A 23 -13.86 -7.68 3.09
C GLN A 23 -12.58 -7.83 2.27
N VAL A 24 -12.04 -9.05 2.24
CA VAL A 24 -11.01 -9.44 1.28
C VAL A 24 -11.70 -9.95 0.02
N VAL A 25 -11.43 -9.32 -1.11
CA VAL A 25 -11.97 -9.68 -2.43
C VAL A 25 -10.85 -10.20 -3.31
N THR A 26 -10.98 -11.43 -3.80
CA THR A 26 -9.96 -12.09 -4.66
C THR A 26 -10.53 -12.64 -5.96
N ASP A 27 -11.83 -12.47 -6.21
CA ASP A 27 -12.52 -13.10 -7.35
C ASP A 27 -11.96 -12.66 -8.72
N ASP A 28 -11.39 -11.46 -8.78
CA ASP A 28 -10.77 -10.92 -10.00
C ASP A 28 -9.55 -11.73 -10.45
N ILE A 29 -8.85 -12.41 -9.55
CA ILE A 29 -7.72 -13.29 -9.93
C ILE A 29 -8.23 -14.45 -10.79
N GLY A 30 -9.34 -15.08 -10.40
CA GLY A 30 -9.95 -16.16 -11.16
C GLY A 30 -10.45 -15.69 -12.53
N ARG A 31 -11.13 -14.53 -12.57
CA ARG A 31 -11.58 -13.90 -13.82
C ARG A 31 -10.43 -13.56 -14.76
N PHE A 32 -9.33 -13.04 -14.22
CA PHE A 32 -8.14 -12.72 -15.00
C PHE A 32 -7.58 -13.96 -15.69
N TRP A 33 -7.39 -15.06 -14.96
CA TRP A 33 -6.78 -16.27 -15.54
C TRP A 33 -7.66 -16.95 -16.58
N ALA A 34 -8.98 -17.00 -16.36
CA ALA A 34 -9.92 -17.49 -17.37
C ALA A 34 -9.90 -16.61 -18.64
N THR A 35 -9.74 -15.30 -18.48
CA THR A 35 -9.61 -14.34 -19.59
C THR A 35 -8.27 -14.50 -20.30
N TYR A 36 -7.18 -14.66 -19.55
CA TYR A 36 -5.84 -14.92 -20.09
C TYR A 36 -5.85 -16.16 -20.99
N ASP A 37 -6.40 -17.28 -20.50
CA ASP A 37 -6.47 -18.53 -21.27
C ASP A 37 -7.27 -18.34 -22.57
N ALA A 38 -8.38 -17.59 -22.54
CA ALA A 38 -9.16 -17.27 -23.74
C ALA A 38 -8.39 -16.39 -24.74
N VAL A 39 -7.75 -15.31 -24.25
CA VAL A 39 -6.95 -14.38 -25.08
C VAL A 39 -5.79 -15.12 -25.76
N ARG A 40 -5.16 -16.09 -25.08
CA ARG A 40 -4.04 -16.89 -25.64
C ARG A 40 -4.45 -17.79 -26.80
N THR A 41 -5.73 -18.13 -26.91
CA THR A 41 -6.28 -18.99 -27.99
C THR A 41 -6.92 -18.21 -29.14
N GLU A 42 -7.17 -16.91 -28.95
CA GLU A 42 -7.80 -16.03 -29.93
C GLU A 42 -6.74 -15.42 -30.86
N PRO A 43 -6.76 -15.68 -32.18
CA PRO A 43 -5.78 -15.08 -33.11
C PRO A 43 -6.04 -13.60 -33.44
N ASP A 44 -7.30 -13.14 -33.40
CA ASP A 44 -7.64 -11.77 -33.77
C ASP A 44 -7.36 -10.77 -32.65
N VAL A 45 -6.58 -9.72 -32.95
CA VAL A 45 -6.14 -8.75 -31.94
C VAL A 45 -7.30 -7.95 -31.37
N GLU A 46 -8.26 -7.54 -32.19
CA GLU A 46 -9.39 -6.75 -31.70
C GLU A 46 -10.35 -7.62 -30.88
N ARG A 47 -10.49 -8.90 -31.23
CA ARG A 47 -11.23 -9.88 -30.44
C ARG A 47 -10.54 -10.18 -29.11
N GLN A 48 -9.20 -10.23 -29.05
CA GLN A 48 -8.46 -10.31 -27.78
C GLN A 48 -8.79 -9.12 -26.85
N VAL A 49 -8.81 -7.90 -27.38
CA VAL A 49 -9.18 -6.70 -26.61
C VAL A 49 -10.62 -6.80 -26.12
N ALA A 50 -11.55 -7.21 -26.99
CA ALA A 50 -12.95 -7.40 -26.63
C ALA A 50 -13.12 -8.48 -25.55
N LEU A 51 -12.39 -9.59 -25.62
CA LEU A 51 -12.40 -10.64 -24.59
C LEU A 51 -11.97 -10.11 -23.23
N VAL A 52 -10.94 -9.25 -23.17
CA VAL A 52 -10.54 -8.62 -21.91
C VAL A 52 -11.65 -7.72 -21.36
N GLN A 53 -12.25 -6.89 -22.21
CA GLN A 53 -13.34 -6.01 -21.81
C GLN A 53 -14.53 -6.83 -21.26
N GLU A 54 -15.03 -7.76 -22.06
CA GLU A 54 -16.25 -8.54 -21.79
C GLU A 54 -16.09 -9.51 -20.60
N ARG A 55 -14.89 -10.09 -20.40
CA ARG A 55 -14.69 -11.20 -19.43
C ARG A 55 -13.93 -10.81 -18.17
N TYR A 56 -13.15 -9.74 -18.20
CA TYR A 56 -12.37 -9.30 -17.04
C TYR A 56 -12.84 -7.95 -16.51
N ILE A 57 -12.93 -6.94 -17.37
CA ILE A 57 -13.18 -5.55 -16.95
C ILE A 57 -14.66 -5.34 -16.62
N ASP A 58 -15.57 -5.63 -17.54
CA ASP A 58 -17.02 -5.40 -17.34
C ASP A 58 -17.58 -6.14 -16.11
N PRO A 59 -17.28 -7.43 -15.87
CA PRO A 59 -17.72 -8.13 -14.66
C PRO A 59 -16.78 -7.91 -13.45
N GLY A 60 -15.82 -7.00 -13.56
CA GLY A 60 -14.83 -6.69 -12.54
C GLY A 60 -15.44 -6.25 -11.21
N SER A 61 -14.75 -6.53 -10.10
CA SER A 61 -15.18 -5.99 -8.81
C SER A 61 -15.04 -4.46 -8.76
N PRO A 62 -15.73 -3.78 -7.82
CA PRO A 62 -15.48 -2.36 -7.57
C PRO A 62 -14.02 -2.03 -7.27
N GLY A 63 -13.28 -2.96 -6.66
CA GLY A 63 -11.85 -2.81 -6.40
C GLY A 63 -11.02 -2.92 -7.69
N LEU A 64 -11.34 -3.81 -8.62
CA LEU A 64 -10.68 -3.83 -9.93
C LEU A 64 -10.91 -2.51 -10.68
N HIS A 65 -12.14 -1.98 -10.72
CA HIS A 65 -12.41 -0.71 -11.38
C HIS A 65 -11.66 0.46 -10.72
N ALA A 66 -11.58 0.49 -9.39
CA ALA A 66 -10.79 1.47 -8.65
C ALA A 66 -9.29 1.37 -8.97
N LEU A 67 -8.75 0.14 -9.02
CA LEU A 67 -7.35 -0.09 -9.39
C LEU A 67 -7.07 0.39 -10.82
N MET A 68 -7.99 0.12 -11.76
CA MET A 68 -7.90 0.61 -13.13
C MET A 68 -7.97 2.14 -13.22
N GLN A 69 -8.80 2.78 -12.40
CA GLN A 69 -8.88 4.24 -12.32
C GLN A 69 -7.54 4.84 -11.85
N VAL A 70 -6.97 4.33 -10.76
CA VAL A 70 -5.73 4.87 -10.18
C VAL A 70 -4.50 4.62 -11.08
N ARG A 71 -4.49 3.51 -11.84
CA ARG A 71 -3.35 3.11 -12.67
C ARG A 71 -3.56 3.25 -14.18
N ASN A 72 -4.70 3.86 -14.57
CA ASN A 72 -5.09 4.11 -15.95
C ASN A 72 -4.95 2.89 -16.86
N TYR A 73 -5.48 1.74 -16.42
CA TYR A 73 -5.42 0.50 -17.20
C TYR A 73 -6.48 0.47 -18.30
N THR A 74 -6.11 -0.08 -19.46
CA THR A 74 -7.05 -0.30 -20.57
C THR A 74 -7.10 -1.77 -21.00
N ALA A 75 -8.23 -2.19 -21.60
CA ALA A 75 -8.39 -3.54 -22.16
C ALA A 75 -7.27 -3.90 -23.15
N ARG A 76 -6.84 -2.94 -23.97
CA ARG A 76 -5.77 -3.12 -24.97
C ARG A 76 -4.41 -3.38 -24.33
N GLU A 77 -4.09 -2.68 -23.23
CA GLU A 77 -2.84 -2.92 -22.49
C GLU A 77 -2.82 -4.31 -21.88
N TYR A 78 -3.91 -4.74 -21.26
CA TYR A 78 -4.06 -6.10 -20.75
C TYR A 78 -3.87 -7.14 -21.87
N ALA A 79 -4.63 -7.06 -22.97
CA ALA A 79 -4.53 -8.00 -24.08
C ALA A 79 -3.10 -8.06 -24.65
N THR A 80 -2.46 -6.90 -24.80
CA THR A 80 -1.07 -6.80 -25.27
C THR A 80 -0.11 -7.50 -24.29
N ALA A 81 -0.24 -7.24 -22.98
CA ALA A 81 0.62 -7.85 -21.98
C ALA A 81 0.43 -9.37 -21.92
N MET A 82 -0.83 -9.86 -21.93
CA MET A 82 -1.17 -11.29 -21.95
C MET A 82 -0.54 -12.03 -23.13
N ARG A 83 -0.46 -11.37 -24.30
CA ARG A 83 0.17 -11.94 -25.50
C ARG A 83 1.69 -11.91 -25.45
N THR A 84 2.25 -10.81 -24.97
CA THR A 84 3.67 -10.46 -25.16
C THR A 84 4.58 -11.11 -24.12
N TRP A 85 4.08 -11.42 -22.91
CA TRP A 85 4.90 -11.93 -21.80
C TRP A 85 4.43 -13.28 -21.25
N PRO A 86 4.26 -14.33 -22.09
CA PRO A 86 3.73 -15.62 -21.64
C PRO A 86 4.58 -16.32 -20.57
N ARG A 87 5.91 -16.19 -20.58
CA ARG A 87 6.78 -16.76 -19.53
C ARG A 87 6.57 -16.05 -18.20
N PHE A 88 6.45 -14.71 -18.22
CA PHE A 88 6.10 -13.94 -17.03
C PHE A 88 4.77 -14.43 -16.44
N TRP A 89 3.69 -14.43 -17.24
CA TRP A 89 2.37 -14.84 -16.77
C TRP A 89 2.33 -16.28 -16.27
N THR A 90 3.02 -17.20 -16.96
CA THR A 90 3.14 -18.59 -16.52
C THR A 90 3.84 -18.71 -15.17
N SER A 91 4.92 -17.95 -14.95
CA SER A 91 5.68 -17.99 -13.71
C SER A 91 4.94 -17.39 -12.51
N VAL A 92 4.15 -16.32 -12.72
CA VAL A 92 3.45 -15.61 -11.64
C VAL A 92 2.10 -16.23 -11.28
N ARG A 93 1.42 -16.90 -12.23
CA ARG A 93 0.11 -17.54 -12.03
C ARG A 93 -0.01 -18.35 -10.74
N PRO A 94 0.87 -19.33 -10.45
CA PRO A 94 0.74 -20.11 -9.22
C PRO A 94 0.90 -19.27 -7.94
N LEU A 95 1.61 -18.14 -8.01
CA LEU A 95 1.83 -17.27 -6.86
C LEU A 95 0.59 -16.43 -6.52
N THR A 96 -0.18 -16.03 -7.53
CA THR A 96 -1.42 -15.25 -7.32
C THR A 96 -2.49 -16.03 -6.54
N ALA A 97 -2.43 -17.36 -6.54
CA ALA A 97 -3.32 -18.20 -5.74
C ALA A 97 -3.13 -18.00 -4.21
N ASN A 98 -2.01 -17.43 -3.79
CA ASN A 98 -1.70 -17.21 -2.38
C ASN A 98 -2.42 -15.99 -1.77
N ALA A 99 -3.26 -15.26 -2.52
CA ALA A 99 -3.94 -14.05 -2.03
C ALA A 99 -4.73 -14.26 -0.72
N GLN A 100 -5.42 -15.39 -0.59
CA GLN A 100 -6.14 -15.75 0.64
C GLN A 100 -5.17 -15.99 1.81
N GLN A 101 -4.06 -16.69 1.57
CA GLN A 101 -3.04 -16.93 2.60
C GLN A 101 -2.31 -15.65 3.01
N ALA A 102 -2.08 -14.74 2.06
CA ALA A 102 -1.42 -13.46 2.26
C ALA A 102 -2.25 -12.48 3.12
N SER A 103 -3.56 -12.68 3.16
CA SER A 103 -4.51 -11.89 3.95
C SER A 103 -5.04 -12.64 5.20
N ALA A 104 -4.53 -13.84 5.49
CA ALA A 104 -5.03 -14.70 6.57
C ALA A 104 -4.92 -14.07 7.98
N THR A 105 -4.00 -13.12 8.18
CA THR A 105 -3.83 -12.44 9.48
C THR A 105 -4.65 -11.16 9.60
N LEU A 106 -5.26 -10.70 8.51
CA LEU A 106 -5.81 -9.35 8.40
C LEU A 106 -6.87 -9.05 9.46
N GLU A 107 -7.79 -9.99 9.72
CA GLU A 107 -8.86 -9.76 10.70
C GLU A 107 -8.30 -9.49 12.11
N ARG A 108 -7.31 -10.28 12.54
CA ARG A 108 -6.63 -10.08 13.82
C ARG A 108 -5.85 -8.77 13.83
N ASP A 109 -5.11 -8.50 12.76
CA ASP A 109 -4.25 -7.32 12.70
C ASP A 109 -5.11 -6.03 12.69
N LEU A 110 -6.29 -6.05 12.05
CA LEU A 110 -7.26 -4.95 12.08
C LEU A 110 -8.03 -4.84 13.41
N ALA A 111 -8.24 -5.93 14.13
CA ALA A 111 -8.75 -5.88 15.50
C ALA A 111 -7.75 -5.16 16.42
N ALA A 112 -6.46 -5.51 16.33
CA ALA A 112 -5.39 -4.81 17.05
C ALA A 112 -5.31 -3.34 16.63
N PHE A 113 -5.52 -3.04 15.34
CA PHE A 113 -5.53 -1.68 14.86
C PHE A 113 -6.69 -0.86 15.46
N ARG A 114 -7.90 -1.42 15.54
CA ARG A 114 -9.03 -0.74 16.21
C ARG A 114 -8.78 -0.49 17.69
N GLU A 115 -8.06 -1.39 18.38
CA GLU A 115 -7.72 -1.18 19.78
C GLU A 115 -6.74 0.00 19.97
N LEU A 116 -5.75 0.10 19.08
CA LEU A 116 -4.72 1.14 19.09
C LEU A 116 -5.25 2.49 18.61
N TYR A 117 -6.14 2.47 17.61
CA TYR A 117 -6.74 3.63 16.97
C TYR A 117 -8.27 3.43 16.84
N PRO A 118 -9.06 3.78 17.88
CA PRO A 118 -10.51 3.54 17.89
C PRO A 118 -11.30 4.26 16.79
N ALA A 119 -10.73 5.30 16.18
CA ALA A 119 -11.33 6.03 15.06
C ALA A 119 -11.09 5.35 13.69
N LEU A 120 -10.55 4.12 13.67
CA LEU A 120 -10.28 3.37 12.44
C LEU A 120 -11.53 3.25 11.56
N ARG A 121 -11.43 3.75 10.33
CA ARG A 121 -12.47 3.63 9.32
C ARG A 121 -12.37 2.26 8.62
N PRO A 122 -13.49 1.60 8.33
CA PRO A 122 -13.47 0.35 7.57
C PRO A 122 -12.96 0.60 6.15
N ALA A 123 -12.19 -0.34 5.63
CA ALA A 123 -11.73 -0.39 4.25
C ALA A 123 -11.71 -1.84 3.75
N ASN A 124 -11.89 -2.02 2.45
CA ASN A 124 -11.84 -3.34 1.80
C ASN A 124 -10.48 -3.57 1.14
N ILE A 125 -10.00 -4.81 1.15
CA ILE A 125 -8.78 -5.20 0.43
C ILE A 125 -9.17 -5.98 -0.81
N THR A 126 -8.80 -5.49 -1.98
CA THR A 126 -9.01 -6.19 -3.25
C THR A 126 -7.69 -6.62 -3.84
N TYR A 127 -7.57 -7.92 -4.11
CA TYR A 127 -6.52 -8.47 -4.97
C TYR A 127 -7.06 -8.64 -6.38
N ALA A 128 -6.48 -7.89 -7.31
CA ALA A 128 -6.78 -7.99 -8.73
C ALA A 128 -5.46 -8.04 -9.51
N VAL A 129 -5.49 -8.56 -10.74
CA VAL A 129 -4.29 -8.61 -11.58
C VAL A 129 -4.24 -7.38 -12.47
N GLY A 130 -3.18 -6.60 -12.35
CA GLY A 130 -2.93 -5.41 -13.14
C GLY A 130 -2.04 -5.66 -14.35
N VAL A 131 -1.36 -4.59 -14.79
CA VAL A 131 -0.30 -4.62 -15.80
C VAL A 131 0.99 -4.02 -15.23
N LEU A 132 1.44 -4.55 -14.08
CA LEU A 132 2.78 -4.30 -13.52
C LEU A 132 3.08 -2.84 -13.10
N ARG A 133 2.06 -2.11 -12.65
CA ARG A 133 2.22 -0.71 -12.19
C ARG A 133 2.16 -0.52 -10.69
N THR A 134 1.71 -1.51 -9.92
CA THR A 134 1.56 -1.36 -8.47
C THR A 134 1.51 -2.70 -7.73
N GLY A 135 2.23 -2.79 -6.61
CA GLY A 135 2.06 -3.88 -5.63
C GLY A 135 1.05 -3.54 -4.52
N GLY A 136 0.64 -2.27 -4.42
CA GLY A 136 -0.27 -1.74 -3.41
C GLY A 136 -0.57 -0.27 -3.69
N THR A 137 -1.82 0.11 -3.52
CA THR A 137 -2.28 1.51 -3.56
C THR A 137 -3.65 1.62 -2.90
N THR A 138 -4.18 2.83 -2.80
CA THR A 138 -5.48 3.08 -2.19
C THR A 138 -6.35 4.01 -3.04
N LEU A 139 -7.66 3.91 -2.84
CA LEU A 139 -8.63 4.90 -3.32
C LEU A 139 -9.78 4.99 -2.32
N GLY A 140 -9.77 6.04 -1.49
CA GLY A 140 -10.75 6.19 -0.41
C GLY A 140 -10.68 5.03 0.59
N ASP A 141 -11.78 4.29 0.73
CA ASP A 141 -11.95 3.14 1.62
C ASP A 141 -11.49 1.80 0.99
N LYS A 142 -10.58 1.85 0.00
CA LYS A 142 -10.15 0.67 -0.76
C LYS A 142 -8.65 0.55 -0.73
N VAL A 143 -8.17 -0.60 -0.28
CA VAL A 143 -6.81 -1.09 -0.51
C VAL A 143 -6.84 -1.94 -1.78
N LEU A 144 -5.94 -1.64 -2.70
CA LEU A 144 -5.92 -2.16 -4.07
C LEU A 144 -4.57 -2.80 -4.32
N ILE A 145 -4.54 -4.13 -4.37
CA ILE A 145 -3.33 -4.92 -4.48
C ILE A 145 -3.23 -5.51 -5.89
N GLY A 146 -2.20 -5.13 -6.64
CA GLY A 146 -1.82 -5.79 -7.89
C GLY A 146 -1.18 -7.14 -7.60
N ALA A 147 -1.98 -8.20 -7.67
CA ALA A 147 -1.61 -9.55 -7.23
C ALA A 147 -0.38 -10.10 -7.97
N GLU A 148 -0.19 -9.76 -9.24
CA GLU A 148 0.95 -10.18 -10.03
C GLU A 148 2.27 -9.60 -9.53
N MET A 149 2.23 -8.40 -8.93
CA MET A 149 3.40 -7.79 -8.32
C MET A 149 3.54 -8.24 -6.87
N ALA A 150 2.48 -8.07 -6.08
CA ALA A 150 2.53 -8.14 -4.63
C ALA A 150 2.70 -9.56 -4.07
N LEU A 151 2.35 -10.58 -4.86
CA LEU A 151 2.46 -11.99 -4.46
C LEU A 151 3.65 -12.71 -5.12
N GLY A 152 4.43 -12.00 -5.93
CA GLY A 152 5.60 -12.55 -6.60
C GLY A 152 6.77 -12.83 -5.66
N ASP A 153 7.76 -13.55 -6.19
CA ASP A 153 9.03 -13.82 -5.54
C ASP A 153 10.14 -14.05 -6.58
N GLU A 154 11.32 -14.46 -6.12
CA GLU A 154 12.52 -14.58 -6.96
C GLU A 154 12.31 -15.49 -8.20
N ARG A 155 11.32 -16.39 -8.16
CA ARG A 155 11.00 -17.36 -9.24
C ARG A 155 10.26 -16.74 -10.42
N VAL A 156 9.76 -15.51 -10.30
CA VAL A 156 9.06 -14.82 -11.39
C VAL A 156 10.04 -14.55 -12.54
N ASP A 157 9.65 -14.96 -13.75
CA ASP A 157 10.44 -14.79 -14.98
C ASP A 157 10.13 -13.44 -15.62
N VAL A 158 11.08 -12.50 -15.52
CA VAL A 158 10.98 -11.17 -16.12
C VAL A 158 11.69 -11.05 -17.47
N SER A 159 12.21 -12.14 -18.04
CA SER A 159 13.10 -12.11 -19.22
C SER A 159 12.45 -11.52 -20.48
N GLU A 160 11.11 -11.57 -20.60
CA GLU A 160 10.36 -11.03 -21.74
C GLU A 160 10.00 -9.55 -21.58
N LEU A 161 10.14 -8.99 -20.37
CA LEU A 161 9.81 -7.60 -20.10
C LEU A 161 10.83 -6.66 -20.76
N PRO A 162 10.44 -5.51 -21.33
CA PRO A 162 11.40 -4.54 -21.85
C PRO A 162 12.20 -3.84 -20.73
N GLU A 163 13.38 -3.33 -21.06
CA GLU A 163 14.09 -2.39 -20.17
C GLU A 163 13.42 -1.01 -20.21
N PRO A 164 13.43 -0.24 -19.10
CA PRO A 164 14.06 -0.55 -17.80
C PRO A 164 13.18 -1.39 -16.85
N MET A 165 11.98 -1.78 -17.27
CA MET A 165 11.02 -2.49 -16.42
C MET A 165 11.53 -3.85 -15.95
N ARG A 166 12.22 -4.60 -16.82
CA ARG A 166 12.85 -5.88 -16.49
C ARG A 166 13.80 -5.75 -15.31
N SER A 167 14.79 -4.85 -15.39
CA SER A 167 15.77 -4.66 -14.32
C SER A 167 15.10 -4.25 -13.01
N ARG A 168 14.14 -3.31 -13.06
CA ARG A 168 13.39 -2.85 -11.89
C ARG A 168 12.61 -4.00 -11.23
N LEU A 169 11.87 -4.78 -12.01
CA LEU A 169 11.04 -5.86 -11.49
C LEU A 169 11.87 -7.06 -11.03
N ARG A 170 13.05 -7.32 -11.62
CA ARG A 170 13.98 -8.33 -11.09
C ARG A 170 14.35 -8.03 -9.65
N ILE A 171 14.83 -6.80 -9.38
CA ILE A 171 15.18 -6.34 -8.04
C ILE A 171 13.98 -6.43 -7.10
N PHE A 172 12.80 -6.00 -7.56
CA PHE A 172 11.58 -6.06 -6.75
C PHE A 172 11.22 -7.50 -6.38
N TYR A 173 11.20 -8.44 -7.32
CA TYR A 173 10.87 -9.83 -7.04
C TYR A 173 11.94 -10.56 -6.21
N ASP A 174 13.21 -10.19 -6.32
CA ASP A 174 14.29 -10.71 -5.46
C ASP A 174 14.11 -10.33 -3.98
N SER A 175 13.35 -9.25 -3.70
CA SER A 175 12.96 -8.88 -2.33
C SER A 175 11.80 -9.72 -1.76
N ARG A 176 11.28 -10.67 -2.54
CA ARG A 176 10.23 -11.62 -2.16
C ARG A 176 8.94 -10.94 -1.66
N PRO A 177 8.31 -10.06 -2.47
CA PRO A 177 7.16 -9.26 -2.03
C PRO A 177 6.00 -10.10 -1.50
N GLY A 178 5.78 -11.31 -2.04
CA GLY A 178 4.76 -12.23 -1.54
C GLY A 178 4.95 -12.65 -0.07
N ALA A 179 6.19 -12.76 0.40
CA ALA A 179 6.48 -13.08 1.81
C ALA A 179 6.16 -11.90 2.75
N ASN A 180 6.21 -10.67 2.22
CA ASN A 180 5.97 -9.44 2.96
C ASN A 180 4.54 -8.88 2.77
N ASN A 181 3.68 -9.58 2.02
CA ASN A 181 2.40 -9.03 1.58
C ASN A 181 1.41 -8.71 2.73
N ALA A 182 1.46 -9.46 3.84
CA ALA A 182 0.67 -9.14 5.02
C ALA A 182 1.04 -7.76 5.61
N GLN A 183 2.34 -7.42 5.61
CA GLN A 183 2.82 -6.10 6.02
C GLN A 183 2.36 -5.04 5.02
N ASN A 184 2.48 -5.32 3.71
CA ASN A 184 2.03 -4.42 2.65
C ASN A 184 0.52 -4.10 2.78
N ASN A 185 -0.31 -5.11 3.10
CA ASN A 185 -1.73 -4.88 3.36
C ASN A 185 -1.97 -3.90 4.49
N LEU A 186 -1.23 -4.03 5.60
CA LEU A 186 -1.35 -3.11 6.74
C LEU A 186 -0.85 -1.71 6.38
N HIS A 187 0.27 -1.62 5.68
CA HIS A 187 0.81 -0.36 5.17
C HIS A 187 -0.25 0.39 4.34
N GLU A 188 -0.82 -0.26 3.33
CA GLU A 188 -1.87 0.34 2.51
C GLU A 188 -3.14 0.63 3.30
N TYR A 189 -3.48 -0.21 4.29
CA TYR A 189 -4.62 0.06 5.15
C TYR A 189 -4.41 1.33 5.98
N VAL A 190 -3.19 1.61 6.46
CA VAL A 190 -2.86 2.88 7.14
C VAL A 190 -3.08 4.06 6.19
N HIS A 191 -2.69 3.95 4.91
CA HIS A 191 -2.95 5.00 3.92
C HIS A 191 -4.44 5.33 3.76
N THR A 192 -5.36 4.35 3.90
CA THR A 192 -6.82 4.63 3.89
C THR A 192 -7.29 5.50 5.06
N GLN A 193 -6.45 5.65 6.10
CA GLN A 193 -6.73 6.47 7.27
C GLN A 193 -6.04 7.84 7.19
N GLN A 194 -4.95 7.93 6.42
CA GLN A 194 -4.17 9.16 6.25
C GLN A 194 -4.80 10.11 5.23
N ARG A 195 -4.38 11.38 5.29
CA ARG A 195 -4.65 12.36 4.24
C ARG A 195 -3.61 12.24 3.13
N GLU A 196 -4.04 12.50 1.89
CA GLU A 196 -3.14 12.57 0.74
C GLU A 196 -2.26 13.82 0.79
N THR A 197 -1.13 13.76 0.08
CA THR A 197 -0.23 14.89 -0.13
C THR A 197 0.29 14.92 -1.55
N THR A 198 0.57 16.12 -2.06
CA THR A 198 1.27 16.37 -3.33
C THR A 198 2.45 17.33 -3.12
N GLY A 199 2.98 17.36 -1.89
CA GLY A 199 3.96 18.35 -1.45
C GLY A 199 5.41 17.89 -1.59
N SER A 200 6.23 18.41 -0.69
CA SER A 200 7.67 18.16 -0.61
C SER A 200 8.05 16.72 -0.26
N LEU A 201 9.32 16.38 -0.44
CA LEU A 201 9.94 15.14 0.02
C LEU A 201 9.64 14.85 1.50
N ALA A 202 9.66 15.87 2.36
CA ALA A 202 9.32 15.73 3.78
C ALA A 202 7.90 15.16 3.96
N GLN A 203 6.94 15.71 3.23
CA GLN A 203 5.54 15.35 3.35
C GLN A 203 5.30 13.90 2.90
N TYR A 204 5.87 13.50 1.77
CA TYR A 204 5.81 12.11 1.30
C TYR A 204 6.55 11.14 2.22
N ALA A 205 7.80 11.45 2.58
CA ALA A 205 8.60 10.57 3.43
C ALA A 205 7.94 10.33 4.77
N VAL A 206 7.40 11.36 5.43
CA VAL A 206 6.70 11.18 6.71
C VAL A 206 5.42 10.36 6.52
N ARG A 207 4.63 10.59 5.46
CA ARG A 207 3.41 9.80 5.20
C ARG A 207 3.72 8.32 5.03
N GLU A 208 4.66 7.98 4.16
CA GLU A 208 5.11 6.60 3.89
C GLU A 208 5.74 5.96 5.14
N GLY A 209 6.58 6.73 5.84
CA GLY A 209 7.26 6.25 7.05
C GLY A 209 6.32 6.01 8.24
N VAL A 210 5.27 6.81 8.38
CA VAL A 210 4.20 6.55 9.36
C VAL A 210 3.46 5.27 9.03
N ALA A 211 3.12 5.04 7.74
CA ALA A 211 2.48 3.81 7.33
C ALA A 211 3.36 2.57 7.64
N GLU A 212 4.66 2.63 7.33
CA GLU A 212 5.62 1.59 7.72
C GLU A 212 5.68 1.36 9.24
N TYR A 213 5.79 2.44 10.01
CA TYR A 213 5.93 2.36 11.46
C TYR A 213 4.68 1.77 12.12
N VAL A 214 3.50 2.24 11.74
CA VAL A 214 2.23 1.75 12.28
C VAL A 214 2.01 0.28 11.86
N ALA A 215 2.30 -0.07 10.62
CA ALA A 215 2.19 -1.46 10.16
C ALA A 215 3.13 -2.40 10.95
N GLU A 216 4.40 -2.02 11.16
CA GLU A 216 5.33 -2.80 12.01
C GLU A 216 4.81 -2.89 13.46
N ARG A 217 4.29 -1.79 14.00
CA ARG A 217 3.78 -1.75 15.36
C ARG A 217 2.59 -2.69 15.57
N LEU A 218 1.74 -2.85 14.57
CA LEU A 218 0.57 -3.73 14.60
C LEU A 218 0.95 -5.20 14.37
N SER A 219 1.80 -5.47 13.37
CA SER A 219 2.18 -6.83 13.00
C SER A 219 3.23 -7.44 13.92
N GLY A 220 3.98 -6.59 14.64
CA GLY A 220 5.19 -6.98 15.38
C GLY A 220 6.31 -7.46 14.48
N ARG A 221 6.24 -7.17 13.17
CA ARG A 221 7.15 -7.68 12.15
C ARG A 221 7.65 -6.51 11.30
N ARG A 222 8.97 -6.48 11.11
CA ARG A 222 9.60 -5.62 10.12
C ARG A 222 9.93 -6.45 8.89
N PRO A 223 9.51 -6.04 7.68
CA PRO A 223 9.87 -6.76 6.46
C PRO A 223 11.38 -6.63 6.21
N ALA A 224 11.98 -7.65 5.60
CA ALA A 224 13.42 -7.69 5.28
C ALA A 224 13.75 -6.82 4.04
N LEU A 225 13.45 -5.52 4.12
CA LEU A 225 13.67 -4.56 3.05
C LEU A 225 15.07 -3.95 3.18
N SER A 226 15.78 -3.86 2.05
CA SER A 226 17.20 -3.45 2.03
C SER A 226 17.46 -2.06 2.61
N PHE A 227 16.48 -1.14 2.56
CA PHE A 227 16.63 0.19 3.15
C PHE A 227 16.72 0.16 4.68
N TYR A 228 16.23 -0.88 5.37
CA TYR A 228 16.39 -1.01 6.82
C TYR A 228 17.82 -1.36 7.19
N ASP A 229 18.42 -2.32 6.47
CA ASP A 229 19.81 -2.74 6.70
C ASP A 229 20.80 -1.64 6.32
N TYR A 230 20.59 -1.02 5.16
CA TYR A 230 21.37 0.13 4.71
C TYR A 230 21.19 1.33 5.64
N GLY A 231 19.95 1.65 6.00
CA GLY A 231 19.60 2.79 6.82
C GLY A 231 20.21 2.75 8.22
N ALA A 232 20.28 1.56 8.83
CA ALA A 232 20.89 1.37 10.15
C ALA A 232 22.40 1.66 10.16
N THR A 233 23.08 1.43 9.04
CA THR A 233 24.54 1.61 8.92
C THR A 233 24.95 2.97 8.33
N HIS A 234 24.02 3.68 7.67
CA HIS A 234 24.27 4.96 6.99
C HIS A 234 23.39 6.12 7.53
N GLU A 235 22.90 6.00 8.77
CA GLU A 235 21.87 6.92 9.30
C GLU A 235 22.32 8.40 9.29
N ALA A 236 23.58 8.69 9.60
CA ALA A 236 24.11 10.05 9.60
C ALA A 236 24.14 10.67 8.18
N GLU A 237 24.52 9.89 7.17
CA GLU A 237 24.57 10.31 5.78
C GLU A 237 23.17 10.56 5.22
N ILE A 238 22.25 9.62 5.47
CA ILE A 238 20.84 9.75 5.11
C ILE A 238 20.25 11.01 5.75
N ARG A 239 20.48 11.22 7.05
CA ARG A 239 19.95 12.38 7.77
C ARG A 239 20.50 13.70 7.22
N ALA A 240 21.81 13.79 7.01
CA ALA A 240 22.44 15.00 6.46
C ALA A 240 21.85 15.36 5.10
N ARG A 241 21.66 14.35 4.24
CA ARG A 241 21.08 14.55 2.92
C ARG A 241 19.59 14.87 2.96
N PHE A 242 18.84 14.21 3.84
CA PHE A 242 17.42 14.50 4.03
C PHE A 242 17.22 15.96 4.44
N ILE A 243 18.02 16.47 5.39
CA ILE A 243 17.97 17.88 5.82
C ILE A 243 18.15 18.84 4.63
N ALA A 244 19.06 18.51 3.70
CA ALA A 244 19.32 19.34 2.53
C ALA A 244 18.21 19.29 1.48
N GLU A 245 17.52 18.15 1.33
CA GLU A 245 16.58 17.91 0.23
C GLU A 245 15.10 17.94 0.64
N MET A 246 14.77 17.80 1.93
CA MET A 246 13.41 17.53 2.43
C MET A 246 12.35 18.57 2.06
N ASN A 247 12.73 19.81 1.79
CA ASN A 247 11.79 20.87 1.41
C ASN A 247 11.56 20.95 -0.12
N GLY A 248 12.30 20.17 -0.91
CA GLY A 248 12.16 20.12 -2.36
C GLY A 248 11.09 19.13 -2.83
N GLU A 249 10.68 19.25 -4.09
CA GLU A 249 9.68 18.39 -4.72
C GLU A 249 10.29 17.17 -5.44
N ASN A 250 11.63 17.09 -5.50
CA ASN A 250 12.31 15.97 -6.15
C ASN A 250 12.29 14.73 -5.27
N LEU A 251 11.45 13.76 -5.63
CA LEU A 251 11.32 12.48 -4.94
C LEU A 251 12.25 11.40 -5.49
N ASP A 252 12.82 11.57 -6.69
CA ASP A 252 13.48 10.50 -7.47
C ASP A 252 14.67 9.87 -6.75
N ASN A 253 15.34 10.62 -5.86
CA ASN A 253 16.45 10.12 -5.06
C ASN A 253 15.99 9.25 -3.86
N TRP A 254 14.73 9.37 -3.46
CA TRP A 254 14.25 8.91 -2.16
C TRP A 254 13.10 7.92 -2.21
N LEU A 255 12.16 8.08 -3.15
CA LEU A 255 10.90 7.34 -3.16
C LEU A 255 10.56 6.87 -4.58
N TYR A 256 9.90 5.71 -4.63
CA TYR A 256 9.38 5.06 -5.84
C TYR A 256 10.45 4.85 -6.92
N ASN A 257 11.68 4.59 -6.48
CA ASN A 257 12.86 4.56 -7.35
C ASN A 257 13.49 3.18 -7.46
N SER A 258 14.69 3.13 -8.06
CA SER A 258 15.52 1.93 -8.14
C SER A 258 16.89 2.23 -7.55
N ALA A 259 17.73 1.21 -7.36
CA ALA A 259 19.09 1.32 -6.84
C ALA A 259 20.01 2.28 -7.65
N ARG A 260 19.59 2.75 -8.83
CA ARG A 260 20.27 3.83 -9.56
C ARG A 260 19.92 5.21 -8.97
N ASN A 261 20.29 5.40 -7.72
CA ASN A 261 20.17 6.63 -6.96
C ASN A 261 21.43 6.80 -6.08
N PRO A 262 21.66 7.96 -5.42
CA PRO A 262 22.94 8.15 -4.73
C PRO A 262 23.11 7.36 -3.42
N PHE A 263 22.11 6.61 -2.97
CA PHE A 263 22.23 5.65 -1.87
C PHE A 263 22.57 4.23 -2.33
N GLY A 264 22.40 3.91 -3.62
CA GLY A 264 22.58 2.54 -4.14
C GLY A 264 21.51 1.54 -3.67
N VAL A 265 20.49 2.01 -2.94
CA VAL A 265 19.37 1.23 -2.39
C VAL A 265 18.08 1.98 -2.66
N SER A 266 17.04 1.26 -3.11
CA SER A 266 15.76 1.89 -3.41
C SER A 266 15.05 2.41 -2.15
N ASP A 267 14.23 3.44 -2.33
CA ASP A 267 13.18 3.81 -1.38
C ASP A 267 13.65 4.21 0.03
N VAL A 268 14.86 4.76 0.15
CA VAL A 268 15.44 5.23 1.43
C VAL A 268 14.59 6.32 2.12
N GLY A 269 13.70 7.00 1.39
CA GLY A 269 12.71 7.93 1.95
C GLY A 269 11.76 7.26 2.95
N TYR A 270 11.40 5.99 2.74
CA TYR A 270 10.61 5.19 3.69
C TYR A 270 11.36 5.04 5.01
N TYR A 271 12.67 4.76 4.96
CA TYR A 271 13.51 4.66 6.14
C TYR A 271 13.57 6.00 6.91
N ALA A 272 13.79 7.11 6.22
CA ALA A 272 13.84 8.43 6.86
C ALA A 272 12.53 8.76 7.60
N GLY A 273 11.38 8.59 6.92
CA GLY A 273 10.07 8.76 7.53
C GLY A 273 9.82 7.81 8.70
N TYR A 274 10.18 6.54 8.55
CA TYR A 274 10.04 5.53 9.60
C TYR A 274 10.82 5.93 10.86
N ARG A 275 12.04 6.45 10.70
CA ARG A 275 12.86 6.94 11.81
C ARG A 275 12.28 8.20 12.46
N ILE A 276 11.66 9.08 11.69
CA ILE A 276 10.91 10.22 12.21
C ILE A 276 9.71 9.73 13.05
N ALA A 277 8.89 8.83 12.53
CA ALA A 277 7.75 8.26 13.27
C ALA A 277 8.21 7.56 14.57
N GLN A 278 9.25 6.73 14.48
CA GLN A 278 9.85 6.06 15.63
C GLN A 278 10.40 7.06 16.66
N GLY A 279 11.10 8.10 16.22
CA GLY A 279 11.63 9.16 17.08
C GLY A 279 10.53 9.94 17.80
N TYR A 280 9.43 10.22 17.12
CA TYR A 280 8.26 10.85 17.70
C TYR A 280 7.63 9.95 18.77
N MET A 281 7.38 8.67 18.46
CA MET A 281 6.75 7.73 19.41
C MET A 281 7.55 7.58 20.70
N ARG A 282 8.89 7.52 20.62
CA ARG A 282 9.77 7.39 21.80
C ARG A 282 9.63 8.52 22.82
N GLN A 283 9.08 9.66 22.40
CA GLN A 283 8.86 10.83 23.26
C GLN A 283 7.43 10.90 23.83
N GLN A 284 6.55 9.97 23.43
CA GLN A 284 5.15 9.98 23.86
C GLN A 284 4.94 9.00 25.02
N ALA A 285 4.14 9.43 26.00
CA ALA A 285 3.67 8.56 27.08
C ALA A 285 2.36 7.84 26.72
N ASP A 286 1.49 8.49 25.93
CA ASP A 286 0.24 7.94 25.44
C ASP A 286 0.40 7.44 24.01
N GLU A 287 0.51 6.12 23.87
CA GLU A 287 0.69 5.47 22.58
C GLU A 287 -0.52 5.66 21.64
N LYS A 288 -1.74 5.60 22.15
CA LYS A 288 -2.95 5.71 21.31
C LYS A 288 -3.08 7.12 20.76
N ALA A 289 -2.83 8.13 21.60
CA ALA A 289 -2.81 9.53 21.17
C ALA A 289 -1.69 9.79 20.15
N ALA A 290 -0.51 9.18 20.34
CA ALA A 290 0.60 9.30 19.42
C ALA A 290 0.30 8.69 18.04
N ILE A 291 -0.25 7.47 18.00
CA ILE A 291 -0.66 6.80 16.76
C ILE A 291 -1.75 7.59 16.04
N ALA A 292 -2.77 8.04 16.77
CA ALA A 292 -3.82 8.90 16.20
C ALA A 292 -3.22 10.16 15.58
N ARG A 293 -2.30 10.84 16.29
CA ARG A 293 -1.63 12.04 15.77
C ARG A 293 -0.82 11.77 14.51
N MET A 294 -0.13 10.64 14.42
CA MET A 294 0.61 10.24 13.23
C MET A 294 -0.34 10.01 12.04
N ILE A 295 -1.41 9.23 12.25
CA ILE A 295 -2.37 8.89 11.19
C ILE A 295 -3.14 10.12 10.70
N GLU A 296 -3.59 10.97 11.62
CA GLU A 296 -4.41 12.15 11.33
C GLU A 296 -3.60 13.41 10.99
N LEU A 297 -2.26 13.30 10.90
CA LEU A 297 -1.41 14.42 10.50
C LEU A 297 -1.87 14.99 9.15
N ASP A 298 -1.96 16.32 9.07
CA ASP A 298 -2.26 17.00 7.82
C ASP A 298 -1.01 17.03 6.93
N TYR A 299 -0.81 15.96 6.16
CA TYR A 299 0.35 15.80 5.29
C TYR A 299 0.39 16.83 4.14
N ALA A 300 -0.71 17.53 3.86
CA ALA A 300 -0.75 18.61 2.88
C ALA A 300 -0.20 19.93 3.45
N ASP A 301 -0.16 20.08 4.77
CA ASP A 301 0.38 21.25 5.46
C ASP A 301 1.88 21.09 5.76
N PRO A 302 2.77 21.80 5.05
CA PRO A 302 4.22 21.68 5.27
C PRO A 302 4.66 22.13 6.67
N GLU A 303 3.95 23.07 7.31
CA GLU A 303 4.28 23.53 8.66
C GLU A 303 3.94 22.45 9.70
N ALA A 304 2.78 21.81 9.56
CA ALA A 304 2.39 20.68 10.41
C ALA A 304 3.37 19.51 10.29
N VAL A 305 3.80 19.17 9.07
CA VAL A 305 4.81 18.13 8.84
C VAL A 305 6.15 18.53 9.44
N ARG A 306 6.61 19.79 9.25
CA ARG A 306 7.85 20.28 9.86
C ARG A 306 7.82 20.17 11.38
N ALA A 307 6.73 20.61 12.01
CA ALA A 307 6.56 20.52 13.46
C ALA A 307 6.60 19.06 13.96
N PHE A 308 5.99 18.12 13.22
CA PHE A 308 6.06 16.69 13.54
C PHE A 308 7.50 16.16 13.46
N ILE A 309 8.24 16.53 12.40
CA ILE A 309 9.66 16.15 12.23
C ILE A 309 10.50 16.70 13.39
N ASP A 310 10.32 17.96 13.77
CA ASP A 310 11.10 18.57 14.85
C ASP A 310 10.79 17.92 16.21
N ALA A 311 9.52 17.59 16.45
CA ALA A 311 9.06 16.84 17.61
C ALA A 311 9.62 15.43 17.67
N SER A 312 9.93 14.79 16.52
CA SER A 312 10.60 13.47 16.51
C SER A 312 12.01 13.48 17.08
N GLY A 313 12.65 14.65 17.10
CA GLY A 313 14.05 14.81 17.49
C GLY A 313 15.07 14.16 16.53
N TRP A 314 14.61 13.48 15.47
CA TRP A 314 15.50 12.71 14.59
C TRP A 314 16.56 13.59 13.91
N LEU A 315 16.19 14.79 13.45
CA LEU A 315 17.12 15.72 12.82
C LEU A 315 18.25 16.21 13.75
N ARG A 316 18.06 16.12 15.07
CA ARG A 316 18.99 16.63 16.10
C ARG A 316 19.83 15.56 16.78
N GLN A 317 19.51 14.29 16.56
CA GLN A 317 20.32 13.20 17.10
C GLN A 317 21.74 13.30 16.52
N ARG A 318 22.76 13.05 17.35
CA ARG A 318 24.16 12.96 16.91
C ARG A 318 24.55 11.51 16.78
#